data_AF-A0A1K2DSW5-F1
#
_entry.id   AF-A0A1K2DSW5-F1
#
_cell.length_a   1.000
_cell.length_b   1.000
_cell.length_c   1.000
_cell.angle_alpha   90.00
_cell.angle_beta   90.00
_cell.angle_gamma   90.00
#
_symmetry.space_group_name_H-M   'P 1'
#
loop_
_entity.id
_entity.type
_entity.pdbx_description
1 polymer ?
#
loop_
_entity_poly.entity_id
_entity_poly.type
_entity_poly.pdbx_seq_one_letter_code
_entity_poly.pdbx_strand_id
1 'polypeptide(L)'
;MQPYEVEYRAAFRIRRQGILHREPPVPYTAIIHEAVLRMGVGGLDVMRAQSQHLIDMSEQADVTILVIPFERADFPVSGQPITYASGPVPQLDTVLLDSDHGCDLLYAQAQLARYRAVLDRMERCALSPSKSRDFIRHPGRPLRSAGHDQGRDRPGPRVR
;
A
#
# COMPACT_ATOMS: atom_id res chain seq x y z
N MET A 1 -14.00 -5.29 -20.43
CA MET A 1 -12.61 -4.93 -20.73
C MET A 1 -12.10 -5.94 -21.74
N GLN A 2 -11.63 -5.48 -22.88
CA GLN A 2 -11.11 -6.34 -23.93
C GLN A 2 -9.73 -6.91 -23.51
N PRO A 3 -9.32 -8.09 -23.99
CA PRO A 3 -8.04 -8.71 -23.59
C PRO A 3 -6.82 -7.80 -23.76
N TYR A 4 -6.78 -7.02 -24.86
CA TYR A 4 -5.69 -6.07 -25.11
C TYR A 4 -5.61 -4.94 -24.07
N GLU A 5 -6.75 -4.53 -23.49
CA GLU A 5 -6.78 -3.49 -22.45
C GLU A 5 -6.23 -4.02 -21.13
N VAL A 6 -6.49 -5.29 -20.83
CA VAL A 6 -5.95 -5.99 -19.65
C VAL A 6 -4.44 -6.10 -19.77
N GLU A 7 -3.95 -6.58 -20.91
CA GLU A 7 -2.52 -6.72 -21.20
C GLU A 7 -1.80 -5.37 -21.15
N TYR A 8 -2.39 -4.32 -21.75
CA TYR A 8 -1.83 -2.98 -21.71
C TYR A 8 -1.72 -2.45 -20.27
N ARG A 9 -2.79 -2.56 -19.47
CA ARG A 9 -2.79 -2.16 -18.05
C ARG A 9 -1.79 -2.96 -17.23
N ALA A 10 -1.66 -4.27 -17.48
CA ALA A 10 -0.68 -5.12 -16.82
C ALA A 10 0.76 -4.72 -17.16
N ALA A 11 1.08 -4.56 -18.44
CA ALA A 11 2.39 -4.15 -18.91
C ALA A 11 2.79 -2.76 -18.36
N PHE A 12 1.83 -1.83 -18.26
CA PHE A 12 2.06 -0.53 -17.65
C PHE A 12 2.42 -0.64 -16.16
N ARG A 13 1.70 -1.48 -15.39
CA ARG A 13 2.01 -1.73 -13.97
C ARG A 13 3.39 -2.36 -13.78
N ILE A 14 3.78 -3.31 -14.62
CA ILE A 14 5.11 -3.94 -14.58
C ILE A 14 6.21 -2.91 -14.87
N ARG A 15 6.05 -2.06 -15.90
CA ARG A 15 7.01 -0.99 -16.18
C ARG A 15 7.15 -0.02 -15.00
N ARG A 16 6.03 0.32 -14.36
CA ARG A 16 6.02 1.19 -13.17
C ARG A 16 6.75 0.54 -11.99
N GLN A 17 6.63 -0.78 -11.79
CA GLN A 17 7.33 -1.51 -10.74
C GLN A 17 8.85 -1.36 -10.83
N GLY A 18 9.40 -1.15 -12.04
CA GLY A 18 10.83 -0.91 -12.24
C GLY A 18 11.40 0.26 -11.42
N ILE A 19 10.55 1.21 -11.00
CA ILE A 19 10.99 2.33 -10.13
C ILE A 19 11.52 1.85 -8.77
N LEU A 20 11.00 0.73 -8.25
CA LEU A 20 11.40 0.16 -6.95
C LEU A 20 12.83 -0.39 -6.96
N HIS A 21 13.40 -0.62 -8.16
CA HIS A 21 14.73 -1.19 -8.34
C HIS A 21 15.72 -0.19 -8.94
N ARG A 22 15.37 1.11 -8.97
CA ARG A 22 16.24 2.18 -9.46
C ARG A 22 17.36 2.47 -8.45
N GLU A 23 18.47 3.00 -8.95
CA GLU A 23 19.51 3.63 -8.14
C GLU A 23 19.51 5.17 -8.34
N PRO A 24 19.47 5.98 -7.26
CA PRO A 24 19.27 5.58 -5.86
C PRO A 24 17.85 5.01 -5.62
N PRO A 25 17.67 4.14 -4.60
CA PRO A 25 16.39 3.52 -4.33
C PRO A 25 15.34 4.54 -3.89
N VAL A 26 14.08 4.27 -4.27
CA VAL A 26 12.95 5.14 -3.96
C VAL A 26 12.17 4.54 -2.79
N PRO A 27 12.04 5.24 -1.65
CA PRO A 27 11.23 4.78 -0.54
C PRO A 27 9.77 4.56 -0.98
N TYR A 28 9.24 3.39 -0.68
CA TYR A 28 7.90 2.99 -1.06
C TYR A 28 7.14 2.40 0.12
N THR A 29 5.97 2.97 0.42
CA THR A 29 5.06 2.45 1.45
C THR A 29 3.76 1.99 0.82
N ALA A 30 3.43 0.71 0.97
CA ALA A 30 2.14 0.15 0.61
C ALA A 30 1.30 -0.06 1.87
N ILE A 31 0.09 0.49 1.88
CA ILE A 31 -0.89 0.28 2.95
C ILE A 31 -2.04 -0.55 2.36
N ILE A 32 -2.21 -1.78 2.86
CA ILE A 32 -3.11 -2.78 2.31
C ILE A 32 -4.18 -3.13 3.34
N HIS A 33 -5.44 -3.06 2.95
CA HIS A 33 -6.52 -3.53 3.81
C HIS A 33 -6.62 -5.06 3.75
N GLU A 34 -6.84 -5.72 4.90
CA GLU A 34 -6.82 -7.19 4.98
C GLU A 34 -7.83 -7.89 4.08
N ALA A 35 -8.94 -7.20 3.75
CA ALA A 35 -9.95 -7.70 2.81
C ALA A 35 -9.33 -8.12 1.47
N VAL A 36 -8.38 -7.34 0.95
CA VAL A 36 -7.69 -7.65 -0.33
C VAL A 36 -6.92 -8.96 -0.24
N LEU A 37 -6.29 -9.23 0.91
CA LEU A 37 -5.54 -10.45 1.16
C LEU A 37 -6.43 -11.69 1.36
N ARG A 38 -7.75 -11.50 1.54
CA ARG A 38 -8.73 -12.58 1.76
C ARG A 38 -9.66 -12.85 0.56
N MET A 39 -9.68 -11.97 -0.44
CA MET A 39 -10.66 -12.00 -1.53
C MET A 39 -10.57 -13.19 -2.49
N GLY A 40 -9.58 -14.08 -2.39
CA GLY A 40 -9.58 -15.32 -3.19
C GLY A 40 -9.26 -15.15 -4.68
N VAL A 41 -8.84 -13.95 -5.12
CA VAL A 41 -8.70 -13.63 -6.55
C VAL A 41 -7.58 -14.46 -7.18
N GLY A 42 -7.91 -15.18 -8.27
CA GLY A 42 -6.94 -16.02 -9.00
C GLY A 42 -6.70 -17.41 -8.40
N GLY A 43 -7.37 -17.77 -7.30
CA GLY A 43 -7.24 -19.08 -6.66
C GLY A 43 -6.05 -19.19 -5.69
N LEU A 44 -5.96 -20.34 -5.01
CA LEU A 44 -5.05 -20.55 -3.88
C LEU A 44 -3.57 -20.41 -4.24
N ASP A 45 -3.16 -20.92 -5.41
CA ASP A 45 -1.76 -20.88 -5.84
C ASP A 45 -1.32 -19.44 -6.15
N VAL A 46 -2.19 -18.66 -6.79
CA VAL A 46 -1.94 -17.24 -7.05
C VAL A 46 -1.84 -16.46 -5.74
N MET A 47 -2.75 -16.71 -4.79
CA MET A 47 -2.70 -16.05 -3.48
C MET A 47 -1.42 -16.37 -2.72
N ARG A 48 -0.96 -17.63 -2.73
CA ARG A 48 0.30 -18.03 -2.10
C ARG A 48 1.49 -17.32 -2.73
N ALA A 49 1.54 -17.28 -4.06
CA ALA A 49 2.59 -16.57 -4.80
C ALA A 49 2.58 -15.07 -4.50
N GLN A 50 1.40 -14.44 -4.44
CA GLN A 50 1.26 -13.02 -4.10
C GLN A 50 1.69 -12.72 -2.67
N SER A 51 1.26 -13.52 -1.69
CA SER A 51 1.69 -13.37 -0.29
C SER A 51 3.19 -13.53 -0.15
N GLN A 52 3.80 -14.52 -0.80
CA GLN A 52 5.24 -14.71 -0.75
C GLN A 52 5.96 -13.51 -1.37
N HIS A 53 5.50 -13.03 -2.53
CA HIS A 53 6.08 -11.83 -3.15
C HIS A 53 6.00 -10.59 -2.26
N LEU A 54 4.87 -10.38 -1.57
CA LEU A 54 4.74 -9.27 -0.62
C LEU A 54 5.69 -9.41 0.57
N ILE A 55 5.92 -10.63 1.06
CA ILE A 55 6.90 -10.90 2.12
C ILE A 55 8.30 -10.53 1.63
N ASP A 56 8.70 -11.04 0.47
CA ASP A 56 10.03 -10.79 -0.12
C ASP A 56 10.27 -9.28 -0.35
N MET A 57 9.26 -8.58 -0.87
CA MET A 57 9.31 -7.12 -1.03
C MET A 57 9.44 -6.39 0.31
N SER A 58 8.77 -6.85 1.36
CA SER A 58 8.85 -6.24 2.70
C SER A 58 10.21 -6.40 3.39
N GLU A 59 11.12 -7.21 2.84
CA GLU A 59 12.48 -7.38 3.36
C GLU A 59 13.47 -6.37 2.76
N GLN A 60 13.10 -5.66 1.69
CA GLN A 60 13.91 -4.60 1.12
C GLN A 60 13.91 -3.36 2.01
N ALA A 61 15.07 -2.72 2.17
CA ALA A 61 15.25 -1.59 3.08
C ALA A 61 14.37 -0.36 2.74
N ASP A 62 14.04 -0.20 1.46
CA ASP A 62 13.29 0.95 0.94
C ASP A 62 11.78 0.66 0.80
N VAL A 63 11.33 -0.56 1.12
CA VAL A 63 9.94 -0.97 0.96
C VAL A 63 9.31 -1.26 2.31
N THR A 64 8.22 -0.57 2.61
CA THR A 64 7.41 -0.77 3.81
C THR A 64 6.02 -1.26 3.41
N ILE A 65 5.61 -2.42 3.91
CA ILE A 65 4.26 -2.95 3.70
C ILE A 65 3.53 -2.98 5.05
N LEU A 66 2.40 -2.29 5.09
CA LEU A 66 1.55 -2.16 6.26
C LEU A 66 0.18 -2.75 5.99
N VAL A 67 -0.34 -3.55 6.94
CA VAL A 67 -1.67 -4.15 6.83
C VAL A 67 -2.64 -3.49 7.80
N ILE A 68 -3.83 -3.14 7.30
CA ILE A 68 -4.95 -2.65 8.11
C ILE A 68 -5.93 -3.81 8.33
N PRO A 69 -6.11 -4.29 9.58
CA PRO A 69 -7.10 -5.31 9.91
C PRO A 69 -8.51 -4.72 10.10
N PHE A 70 -9.54 -5.54 9.90
CA PHE A 70 -10.96 -5.29 10.10
C PHE A 70 -11.28 -4.80 11.52
N GLU A 71 -10.51 -5.24 12.50
CA GLU A 71 -10.66 -4.83 13.91
C GLU A 71 -10.44 -3.32 14.12
N ARG A 72 -9.89 -2.62 13.12
CA ARG A 72 -9.67 -1.17 13.15
C ARG A 72 -10.86 -0.46 12.48
N ALA A 73 -11.90 -0.20 13.28
CA ALA A 73 -13.14 0.45 12.83
C ALA A 73 -12.96 1.85 12.20
N ASP A 74 -11.83 2.51 12.44
CA ASP A 74 -11.54 3.86 11.95
C ASP A 74 -10.91 3.92 10.56
N PHE A 75 -10.92 2.84 9.78
CA PHE A 75 -10.35 2.85 8.43
C PHE A 75 -11.17 3.78 7.50
N PRO A 76 -10.59 4.87 6.98
CA PRO A 76 -11.25 5.66 5.96
C PRO A 76 -11.26 4.85 4.66
N VAL A 77 -12.38 4.18 4.35
CA VAL A 77 -12.54 3.49 3.07
C VAL A 77 -12.53 4.56 1.97
N SER A 78 -11.44 4.63 1.20
CA SER A 78 -11.36 5.52 0.04
C SER A 78 -12.19 5.03 -1.15
N GLY A 79 -12.70 3.79 -1.09
CA GLY A 79 -13.45 3.15 -2.19
C GLY A 79 -12.63 2.90 -3.46
N GLN A 80 -11.40 3.44 -3.53
CA GLN A 80 -10.50 3.40 -4.69
C GLN A 80 -9.04 3.39 -4.23
N PRO A 81 -8.12 2.77 -5.01
CA PRO A 81 -6.68 2.85 -4.76
C PRO A 81 -6.17 4.30 -4.84
N ILE A 82 -5.33 4.67 -3.89
CA ILE A 82 -4.66 5.98 -3.84
C ILE A 82 -3.16 5.74 -3.99
N THR A 83 -2.52 6.41 -4.93
CA THR A 83 -1.07 6.49 -5.01
C THR A 83 -0.65 7.95 -4.80
N TYR A 84 0.16 8.20 -3.79
CA TYR A 84 0.74 9.52 -3.54
C TYR A 84 2.21 9.49 -3.93
N ALA A 85 2.58 10.28 -4.95
CA ALA A 85 3.96 10.46 -5.38
C ALA A 85 4.48 11.80 -4.85
N SER A 86 5.54 11.75 -4.04
CA SER A 86 6.31 12.92 -3.60
C SER A 86 7.75 12.83 -4.06
N GLY A 87 8.42 13.97 -4.08
CA GLY A 87 9.86 14.04 -4.34
C GLY A 87 10.48 15.35 -3.85
N PRO A 88 11.73 15.63 -4.28
CA PRO A 88 12.49 16.80 -3.80
C PRO A 88 11.86 18.15 -4.11
N VAL A 89 10.87 18.20 -5.01
CA VAL A 89 10.13 19.41 -5.38
C VAL A 89 8.68 19.22 -4.95
N PRO A 90 8.28 19.69 -3.75
CA PRO A 90 6.95 19.46 -3.19
C PRO A 90 5.78 20.01 -4.04
N GLN A 91 6.06 20.97 -4.93
CA GLN A 91 5.09 21.52 -5.87
C GLN A 91 4.71 20.54 -6.98
N LEU A 92 5.52 19.50 -7.21
CA LEU A 92 5.29 18.44 -8.18
C LEU A 92 4.69 17.17 -7.55
N ASP A 93 4.38 17.22 -6.24
CA ASP A 93 3.63 16.16 -5.58
C ASP A 93 2.32 15.90 -6.32
N THR A 94 2.00 14.63 -6.50
CA THR A 94 0.84 14.21 -7.28
C THR A 94 0.13 13.05 -6.59
N VAL A 95 -1.18 13.15 -6.49
CA VAL A 95 -2.04 12.01 -6.14
C VAL A 95 -2.64 11.44 -7.41
N LEU A 96 -2.44 10.15 -7.60
CA LEU A 96 -3.08 9.35 -8.62
C LEU A 96 -4.22 8.56 -7.97
N LEU A 97 -5.42 8.69 -8.51
CA LEU A 97 -6.58 7.88 -8.16
C LEU A 97 -6.90 6.97 -9.34
N ASP A 98 -6.79 5.66 -9.13
CA ASP A 98 -7.13 4.67 -10.16
C ASP A 98 -8.62 4.31 -10.03
N SER A 99 -9.38 4.50 -11.10
CA SER A 99 -10.80 4.14 -11.21
C SER A 99 -11.04 3.19 -12.37
N ASP A 100 -12.22 2.58 -12.43
CA ASP A 100 -12.58 1.68 -13.53
C ASP A 100 -12.56 2.39 -14.90
N HIS A 101 -12.88 3.69 -14.91
CA HIS A 101 -13.03 4.49 -16.12
C HIS A 101 -11.78 5.29 -16.51
N GLY A 102 -10.68 5.19 -15.74
CA GLY A 102 -9.46 5.92 -16.00
C GLY A 102 -8.73 6.29 -14.71
N CYS A 103 -7.75 7.18 -14.82
CA CYS A 103 -7.04 7.70 -13.66
C CYS A 103 -7.17 9.21 -13.56
N ASP A 104 -7.33 9.70 -12.32
CA ASP A 104 -7.33 11.13 -12.02
C ASP A 104 -5.99 11.52 -11.38
N LEU A 105 -5.42 12.63 -11.86
CA LEU A 105 -4.21 13.24 -11.31
C LEU A 105 -4.58 14.51 -10.55
N LEU A 106 -4.29 14.53 -9.26
CA LEU A 106 -4.54 15.67 -8.38
C LEU A 106 -3.22 16.28 -7.94
N TYR A 107 -3.09 17.58 -8.14
CA TYR A 107 -1.89 18.37 -7.87
C TYR A 107 -2.20 19.69 -7.15
N ALA A 108 -3.48 19.99 -6.88
CA ALA A 108 -3.86 21.18 -6.12
C ALA A 108 -3.47 21.00 -4.64
N GLN A 109 -2.83 22.00 -4.05
CA GLN A 109 -2.30 21.93 -2.68
C GLN A 109 -3.35 21.52 -1.63
N ALA A 110 -4.58 22.02 -1.74
CA ALA A 110 -5.66 21.64 -0.84
C ALA A 110 -6.04 20.14 -0.96
N GLN A 111 -6.01 19.60 -2.18
CA GLN A 111 -6.28 18.17 -2.42
C GLN A 111 -5.13 17.31 -1.90
N LEU A 112 -3.88 17.72 -2.15
CA LEU A 112 -2.69 17.03 -1.64
C LEU A 112 -2.71 16.97 -0.11
N ALA A 113 -2.99 18.09 0.56
CA ALA A 113 -3.11 18.15 2.01
C ALA A 113 -4.18 17.19 2.55
N ARG A 114 -5.35 17.12 1.89
CA ARG A 114 -6.42 16.19 2.26
C ARG A 114 -5.96 14.72 2.15
N TYR A 115 -5.29 14.36 1.06
CA TYR A 115 -4.84 12.98 0.86
C TYR A 115 -3.68 12.58 1.76
N ARG A 116 -2.77 13.52 2.11
CA ARG A 116 -1.78 13.29 3.17
C ARG A 116 -2.45 12.92 4.48
N ALA A 117 -3.45 13.70 4.92
CA ALA A 117 -4.19 13.39 6.15
C ALA A 117 -4.92 12.04 6.11
N VAL A 118 -5.45 11.63 4.95
CA VAL A 118 -6.05 10.30 4.76
C VAL A 118 -4.99 9.20 4.91
N LEU A 119 -3.85 9.32 4.24
CA LEU A 119 -2.76 8.35 4.32
C LEU A 119 -2.18 8.25 5.74
N ASP A 120 -2.00 9.38 6.42
CA ASP A 120 -1.53 9.39 7.81
C ASP A 120 -2.52 8.66 8.74
N ARG A 121 -3.83 8.81 8.50
CA ARG A 121 -4.86 8.07 9.25
C ARG A 121 -4.80 6.58 8.95
N MET A 122 -4.66 6.20 7.68
CA MET A 122 -4.51 4.80 7.27
C MET A 122 -3.28 4.16 7.94
N GLU A 123 -2.14 4.86 7.94
CA GLU A 123 -0.91 4.39 8.57
C GLU A 123 -1.07 4.19 10.09
N ARG A 124 -1.77 5.10 10.79
CA ARG A 124 -2.08 4.95 12.23
C ARG A 124 -2.97 3.76 12.54
N CYS A 125 -3.82 3.34 11.61
CA CYS A 125 -4.67 2.17 11.76
C CYS A 125 -3.94 0.86 11.42
N ALA A 126 -2.81 0.93 10.71
CA ALA A 126 -2.10 -0.24 10.25
C ALA A 126 -1.27 -0.91 11.36
N LEU A 127 -0.98 -2.20 11.16
CA LEU A 127 -0.02 -2.95 11.95
C LEU A 127 1.41 -2.45 11.68
N SER A 128 2.34 -2.70 12.61
CA SER A 128 3.77 -2.47 12.36
C SER A 128 4.25 -3.31 11.16
N PRO A 129 5.37 -2.97 10.51
CA PRO A 129 5.90 -3.74 9.39
C PRO A 129 6.09 -5.23 9.71
N SER A 130 6.62 -5.56 10.90
CA SER A 130 6.79 -6.93 11.40
C SER A 130 5.46 -7.67 11.53
N LYS A 131 4.48 -7.09 12.24
CA LYS A 131 3.15 -7.68 12.42
C LYS A 131 2.38 -7.80 11.10
N SER A 132 2.62 -6.88 10.16
CA SER A 132 2.06 -6.94 8.80
C SER A 132 2.62 -8.13 8.02
N ARG A 133 3.92 -8.39 8.10
CA ARG A 133 4.56 -9.56 7.47
C ARG A 133 4.03 -10.87 8.04
N ASP A 134 3.88 -10.96 9.36
CA ASP A 134 3.29 -12.12 10.03
C ASP A 134 1.84 -12.34 9.59
N PHE A 135 1.07 -11.26 9.43
CA PHE A 135 -0.30 -11.31 8.94
C PHE A 135 -0.36 -11.84 7.49
N ILE A 136 0.48 -11.32 6.59
CA ILE A 136 0.54 -11.72 5.17
C ILE A 136 0.89 -13.19 5.00
N ARG A 137 1.69 -13.76 5.91
CA ARG A 137 2.04 -15.19 5.92
C ARG A 137 0.83 -16.09 6.23
N HIS A 138 -0.11 -15.59 7.02
CA HIS A 138 -1.28 -16.34 7.49
C HIS A 138 -2.58 -15.52 7.41
N PRO A 139 -3.02 -15.13 6.21
CA PRO A 139 -4.23 -14.34 6.02
C PRO A 139 -5.44 -15.18 6.45
N GLY A 140 -6.09 -14.78 7.55
CA GLY A 140 -7.27 -15.49 8.09
C GLY A 140 -7.11 -16.03 9.51
N ARG A 141 -5.90 -16.02 10.09
CA ARG A 141 -5.76 -16.27 11.53
C ARG A 141 -6.29 -15.03 12.28
N PRO A 142 -7.22 -15.19 13.25
CA PRO A 142 -7.63 -14.07 14.08
C PRO A 142 -6.38 -13.47 14.73
N LEU A 143 -6.24 -12.15 14.65
CA LEU A 143 -5.20 -11.46 15.40
C LEU A 143 -5.52 -11.72 16.87
N ARG A 144 -4.69 -12.53 17.53
CA ARG A 144 -4.75 -12.61 18.99
C ARG A 144 -4.54 -11.19 19.47
N SER A 145 -5.54 -10.63 20.13
CA SER A 145 -5.57 -9.26 20.64
C SER A 145 -4.25 -8.93 21.31
N ALA A 146 -3.32 -8.40 20.53
CA ALA A 146 -2.00 -8.05 21.01
C ALA A 146 -2.21 -6.76 21.77
N GLY A 147 -2.01 -6.85 23.08
CA GLY A 147 -2.04 -5.72 23.98
C GLY A 147 -1.30 -4.53 23.39
N HIS A 148 -1.78 -3.36 23.78
CA HIS A 148 -1.40 -2.01 23.40
C HIS A 148 0.12 -1.75 23.44
N ASP A 149 0.90 -2.40 22.58
CA ASP A 149 2.35 -2.18 22.48
C ASP A 149 2.60 -1.10 21.42
N GLN A 150 2.20 0.10 21.79
CA GLN A 150 2.56 1.33 21.11
C GLN A 150 3.91 1.80 21.66
N GLY A 151 5.03 1.33 21.12
CA GLY A 151 6.29 2.05 21.32
C GLY A 151 7.56 1.22 21.35
N ARG A 152 8.00 0.72 20.19
CA ARG A 152 9.45 0.52 20.00
C ARG A 152 9.96 0.47 18.57
N ASP A 153 9.07 0.35 17.58
CA ASP A 153 9.48 0.14 16.19
C ASP A 153 8.83 1.13 15.20
N ARG A 154 8.50 2.34 15.69
CA ARG A 154 7.97 3.39 14.81
C ARG A 154 9.14 3.96 14.00
N PRO A 155 9.10 3.92 12.66
CA PRO A 155 9.95 4.80 11.89
C PRO A 155 9.60 6.23 12.30
N GLY A 156 10.60 7.01 12.70
CA GLY A 156 10.42 8.44 12.98
C GLY A 156 9.79 9.16 11.78
N PRO A 157 9.27 10.38 11.96
CA PRO A 157 8.74 11.17 10.86
C PRO A 157 9.83 11.30 9.80
N ARG A 158 9.71 10.51 8.72
CA ARG A 158 10.59 10.65 7.57
C ARG A 158 10.14 11.95 6.91
N VAL A 159 11.00 12.95 7.01
CA VAL A 159 10.92 14.13 6.15
C VAL A 159 10.88 13.59 4.72
N ARG A 160 9.72 13.72 4.10
CA ARG A 160 9.41 13.28 2.74
C ARG A 160 9.98 14.26 1.73
#